data_AF-A0A2V6BU56-F1
#
_entry.id   AF-A0A2V6BU56-F1
#
_cell.length_a   1.000
_cell.length_b   1.000
_cell.length_c   1.000
_cell.angle_alpha   90.00
_cell.angle_beta   90.00
_cell.angle_gamma   90.00
#
_symmetry.space_group_name_H-M   'P 1'
#
loop_
_entity.id
_entity.type
_entity.pdbx_description
1 polymer ?
#
loop_
_entity_poly.entity_id
_entity_poly.type
_entity_poly.pdbx_seq_one_letter_code
_entity_poly.pdbx_strand_id
1 'polypeptide(L)'
;MILRDVVDSDLPIFFEYQRDPEAVRMAAFPSRDHDAFMTHWVKLRQEPSNIIRTIVCDGQVAGNIGSWIAEDQRLIGYWIGREFWGRGVATAALAAFVAEVKERPLHAFVAKHN
;
A
#
# COMPACT_ATOMS: atom_id res chain seq x y z
N MET A 1 3.46 -15.71 2.84
CA MET A 1 3.37 -14.23 2.82
C MET A 1 2.89 -13.77 4.18
N ILE A 2 3.41 -12.65 4.68
CA ILE A 2 3.07 -12.07 5.98
C ILE A 2 2.77 -10.57 5.83
N LEU A 3 1.91 -10.05 6.73
CA LEU A 3 1.76 -8.62 6.96
C LEU A 3 2.50 -8.27 8.25
N ARG A 4 3.26 -7.19 8.24
CA ARG A 4 3.93 -6.66 9.43
C ARG A 4 3.90 -5.15 9.47
N ASP A 5 4.25 -4.58 10.60
CA ASP A 5 4.45 -3.13 10.72
C ASP A 5 5.48 -2.63 9.71
N VAL A 6 5.22 -1.43 9.21
CA VAL A 6 6.13 -0.71 8.32
C VAL A 6 7.34 -0.24 9.13
N VAL A 7 8.53 -0.58 8.64
CA VAL A 7 9.81 -0.14 9.22
C VAL A 7 10.56 0.74 8.24
N ASP A 8 11.51 1.54 8.73
CA ASP A 8 12.22 2.54 7.93
C ASP A 8 12.92 1.93 6.70
N SER A 9 13.44 0.71 6.83
CA SER A 9 14.10 -0.01 5.73
C SER A 9 13.16 -0.39 4.57
N ASP A 10 11.85 -0.33 4.77
CA ASP A 10 10.87 -0.62 3.69
C ASP A 10 10.68 0.58 2.77
N LEU A 11 10.86 1.80 3.29
CA LEU A 11 10.53 3.04 2.56
C LEU A 11 11.35 3.21 1.27
N PRO A 12 12.67 2.93 1.23
CA PRO A 12 13.41 2.96 -0.02
C PRO A 12 12.88 1.98 -1.08
N ILE A 13 12.36 0.83 -0.67
CA ILE A 13 11.79 -0.18 -1.58
C ILE A 13 10.44 0.31 -2.13
N PHE A 14 9.58 0.82 -1.25
CA PHE A 14 8.32 1.43 -1.66
C PHE A 14 8.51 2.62 -2.59
N PHE A 15 9.57 3.40 -2.37
CA PHE A 15 9.94 4.52 -3.23
C PHE A 15 10.25 4.04 -4.65
N GLU A 16 11.04 2.98 -4.81
CA GLU A 16 11.33 2.42 -6.13
C GLU A 16 10.07 1.83 -6.79
N TYR A 17 9.17 1.20 -6.03
CA TYR A 17 7.90 0.70 -6.59
C TYR A 17 6.97 1.79 -7.11
N GLN A 18 6.87 2.94 -6.43
CA GLN A 18 6.05 4.04 -6.96
C GLN A 18 6.67 4.72 -8.18
N ARG A 19 7.95 4.50 -8.45
CA ARG A 19 8.64 5.04 -9.61
C ARG A 19 8.49 4.19 -10.86
N ASP A 20 8.02 2.95 -10.74
CA ASP A 20 7.74 2.10 -11.90
C ASP A 20 6.63 2.77 -12.75
N PRO A 21 6.93 3.18 -14.00
CA PRO A 21 5.96 3.88 -14.84
C PRO A 21 4.70 3.07 -15.12
N GLU A 22 4.81 1.74 -15.17
CA GLU A 22 3.68 0.84 -15.39
C GLU A 22 2.81 0.75 -14.14
N ALA A 23 3.41 0.70 -12.96
CA ALA A 23 2.68 0.73 -11.70
C ALA A 23 1.95 2.08 -11.51
N VAL A 24 2.60 3.20 -11.84
CA VAL A 24 1.98 4.54 -11.85
C VAL A 24 0.79 4.59 -12.80
N ARG A 25 0.96 4.06 -14.03
CA ARG A 25 -0.10 4.01 -15.04
C ARG A 25 -1.29 3.20 -14.54
N MET A 26 -1.07 2.03 -13.94
CA MET A 26 -2.14 1.20 -13.38
C MET A 26 -2.82 1.86 -12.17
N ALA A 27 -2.06 2.40 -11.23
CA ALA A 27 -2.63 3.03 -10.05
C ALA A 27 -3.37 4.35 -10.37
N ALA A 28 -3.11 4.96 -11.54
CA ALA A 28 -3.49 6.33 -11.85
C ALA A 28 -3.04 7.33 -10.76
N PHE A 29 -1.92 7.01 -10.09
CA PHE A 29 -1.40 7.75 -8.96
C PHE A 29 0.03 8.18 -9.28
N PRO A 30 0.30 9.50 -9.37
CA PRO A 30 1.61 9.98 -9.78
C PRO A 30 2.68 9.65 -8.75
N SER A 31 3.87 9.27 -9.24
CA SER A 31 5.06 9.16 -8.40
C SER A 31 5.34 10.49 -7.72
N ARG A 32 5.75 10.43 -6.45
CA ARG A 32 6.34 11.56 -5.74
C ARG A 32 7.85 11.61 -5.96
N ASP A 33 8.45 12.78 -5.82
CA ASP A 33 9.88 12.87 -5.57
C ASP A 33 10.24 12.28 -4.20
N HIS A 34 11.53 12.11 -3.95
CA HIS A 34 12.02 11.44 -2.75
C HIS A 34 11.58 12.14 -1.46
N ASP A 35 11.75 13.46 -1.38
CA ASP A 35 11.47 14.20 -0.14
C ASP A 35 9.97 14.29 0.15
N ALA A 36 9.16 14.48 -0.88
CA ALA A 36 7.71 14.44 -0.79
C ALA A 36 7.21 13.04 -0.40
N PHE A 37 7.84 11.98 -0.91
CA PHE A 37 7.54 10.60 -0.53
C PHE A 37 7.84 10.33 0.94
N MET A 38 9.04 10.68 1.41
CA MET A 38 9.44 10.48 2.80
C MET A 38 8.54 11.28 3.75
N THR A 39 8.27 12.55 3.42
CA THR A 39 7.34 13.40 4.19
C THR A 39 5.94 12.80 4.25
N HIS A 40 5.46 12.22 3.15
CA HIS A 40 4.16 11.56 3.11
C HIS A 40 4.11 10.33 4.03
N TRP A 41 5.14 9.49 4.02
CA TRP A 41 5.20 8.30 4.88
C TRP A 41 5.33 8.62 6.37
N VAL A 42 6.04 9.69 6.73
CA VAL A 42 6.06 10.18 8.12
C VAL A 42 4.65 10.53 8.58
N LYS A 43 3.89 11.28 7.77
CA LYS A 43 2.50 11.63 8.09
C LYS A 43 1.60 10.41 8.20
N LEU A 44 1.69 9.48 7.23
CA LEU A 44 0.89 8.25 7.25
C LEU A 44 1.10 7.43 8.52
N ARG A 45 2.35 7.34 9.01
CA ARG A 45 2.72 6.60 10.23
C ARG A 45 2.35 7.30 11.52
N GLN A 46 2.27 8.64 11.52
CA GLN A 46 1.92 9.43 12.69
C GLN A 46 0.41 9.51 12.94
N GLU A 47 -0.39 9.34 11.89
CA GLU A 47 -1.85 9.37 11.98
C GLU A 47 -2.39 8.08 12.62
N PRO A 48 -2.88 8.12 13.88
CA PRO A 48 -3.27 6.91 14.62
C PRO A 48 -4.50 6.21 14.04
N SER A 49 -5.32 6.93 13.26
CA SER A 49 -6.47 6.33 12.59
C SER A 49 -6.08 5.50 11.37
N ASN A 50 -4.84 5.63 10.87
CA ASN A 50 -4.35 4.83 9.77
C ASN A 50 -3.90 3.44 10.24
N ILE A 51 -4.22 2.43 9.44
CA ILE A 51 -3.71 1.07 9.61
C ILE A 51 -2.87 0.79 8.39
N ILE A 52 -1.57 0.56 8.56
CA ILE A 52 -0.63 0.35 7.45
C ILE A 52 0.25 -0.87 7.71
N ARG A 53 0.51 -1.64 6.67
CA ARG A 53 1.32 -2.86 6.73
C ARG A 53 2.26 -2.96 5.54
N THR A 54 3.44 -3.49 5.80
CA THR A 54 4.33 -4.02 4.78
C THR A 54 3.91 -5.42 4.42
N ILE A 55 3.79 -5.69 3.12
CA ILE A 55 3.52 -7.02 2.57
C ILE A 55 4.86 -7.68 2.31
N VAL A 56 5.09 -8.85 2.90
CA VAL A 56 6.33 -9.62 2.69
C VAL A 56 6.00 -10.97 2.06
N CYS A 57 6.53 -11.22 0.86
CA CYS A 57 6.40 -12.47 0.12
C CYS A 57 7.77 -13.12 -0.02
N ASP A 58 7.91 -14.39 0.36
CA ASP A 58 9.17 -15.15 0.27
C ASP A 58 10.38 -14.44 0.89
N GLY A 59 10.16 -13.76 2.02
CA GLY A 59 11.20 -13.01 2.74
C GLY A 59 11.54 -11.64 2.14
N GLN A 60 10.90 -11.25 1.02
CA GLN A 60 11.12 -9.98 0.35
C GLN A 60 9.93 -9.03 0.55
N VAL A 61 10.21 -7.73 0.68
CA VAL A 61 9.19 -6.69 0.69
C VAL A 61 8.53 -6.67 -0.68
N ALA A 62 7.26 -7.03 -0.76
CA ALA A 62 6.50 -7.11 -2.00
C ALA A 62 5.64 -5.87 -2.26
N GLY A 63 5.44 -5.03 -1.25
CA GLY A 63 4.58 -3.87 -1.33
C GLY A 63 4.06 -3.38 0.02
N ASN A 64 3.07 -2.51 -0.03
CA ASN A 64 2.35 -2.02 1.14
C ASN A 64 0.84 -2.09 0.94
N ILE A 65 0.12 -2.18 2.05
CA ILE A 65 -1.34 -2.09 2.12
C ILE A 65 -1.70 -1.18 3.28
N GLY A 66 -2.74 -0.38 3.10
CA GLY A 66 -3.17 0.57 4.12
C GLY A 66 -4.65 0.87 4.06
N SER A 67 -5.15 1.39 5.18
CA SER A 67 -6.49 1.90 5.33
C SER A 67 -6.49 3.19 6.13
N TRP A 68 -7.25 4.18 5.67
CA TRP A 68 -7.32 5.53 6.22
C TRP A 68 -8.75 6.04 6.14
N ILE A 69 -9.06 7.10 6.90
CA ILE A 69 -10.35 7.80 6.80
C ILE A 69 -10.19 8.95 5.81
N ALA A 70 -11.10 9.06 4.84
CA ALA A 70 -11.24 10.22 3.99
C ALA A 70 -12.73 10.41 3.65
N GLU A 71 -13.21 11.66 3.69
CA GLU A 71 -14.62 11.98 3.39
C GLU A 71 -15.61 11.11 4.20
N ASP A 72 -15.34 10.90 5.48
CA ASP A 72 -16.10 10.04 6.39
C ASP A 72 -16.23 8.56 5.97
N GLN A 73 -15.38 8.12 5.04
CA GLN A 73 -15.29 6.73 4.58
C GLN A 73 -13.97 6.10 4.98
N ARG A 74 -14.04 4.83 5.43
CA ARG A 74 -12.88 3.98 5.60
C ARG A 74 -12.40 3.46 4.24
N LEU A 75 -11.34 4.04 3.72
CA LEU A 75 -10.73 3.65 2.46
C LEU A 75 -9.69 2.55 2.67
N ILE A 76 -9.49 1.71 1.67
CA ILE A 76 -8.43 0.71 1.61
C ILE A 76 -7.71 0.78 0.26
N GLY A 77 -6.39 0.64 0.29
CA GLY A 77 -5.56 0.63 -0.91
C GLY A 77 -4.26 -0.15 -0.69
N TYR A 78 -3.65 -0.59 -1.77
CA TYR A 78 -2.36 -1.28 -1.73
C TYR A 78 -1.51 -0.89 -2.94
N TRP A 79 -0.21 -1.14 -2.82
CA TRP A 79 0.75 -1.06 -3.91
C TRP A 79 1.62 -2.32 -3.88
N ILE A 80 1.76 -3.00 -5.02
CA ILE A 80 2.60 -4.21 -5.16
C ILE A 80 3.71 -3.91 -6.16
N GLY A 81 4.95 -4.26 -5.81
CA GLY A 81 6.09 -4.20 -6.74
C GLY A 81 5.84 -5.06 -7.97
N ARG A 82 6.23 -4.56 -9.15
CA ARG A 82 5.91 -5.18 -10.43
C ARG A 82 6.43 -6.62 -10.55
N GLU A 83 7.57 -6.91 -9.94
CA GLU A 83 8.18 -8.24 -9.89
C GLU A 83 7.34 -9.27 -9.11
N PHE A 84 6.34 -8.82 -8.33
CA PHE A 84 5.40 -9.67 -7.61
C PHE A 84 4.04 -9.82 -8.30
N TRP A 85 3.82 -9.18 -9.44
CA TRP A 85 2.55 -9.25 -10.17
C TRP A 85 2.29 -10.64 -10.75
N GLY A 86 1.01 -11.00 -10.90
CA GLY A 86 0.60 -12.33 -11.40
C GLY A 86 0.78 -13.48 -10.41
N ARG A 87 1.29 -13.22 -9.20
CA ARG A 87 1.58 -14.23 -8.18
C ARG A 87 0.52 -14.35 -7.07
N GLY A 88 -0.60 -13.63 -7.19
CA GLY A 88 -1.68 -13.62 -6.19
C GLY A 88 -1.36 -12.86 -4.89
N VAL A 89 -0.24 -12.14 -4.83
CA VAL A 89 0.21 -11.42 -3.62
C VAL A 89 -0.81 -10.38 -3.15
N ALA A 90 -1.35 -9.57 -4.06
CA ALA A 90 -2.36 -8.54 -3.75
C ALA A 90 -3.60 -9.15 -3.08
N THR A 91 -4.15 -10.21 -3.67
CA THR A 91 -5.36 -10.88 -3.16
C THR A 91 -5.14 -11.45 -1.77
N ALA A 92 -4.02 -12.15 -1.57
CA ALA A 92 -3.71 -12.73 -0.28
C ALA A 92 -3.47 -11.63 0.78
N ALA A 93 -2.78 -10.54 0.43
CA ALA A 93 -2.53 -9.43 1.34
C ALA A 93 -3.83 -8.73 1.72
N LEU A 94 -4.71 -8.48 0.76
CA LEU A 94 -6.03 -7.88 0.98
C LEU A 94 -6.89 -8.75 1.91
N ALA A 95 -6.93 -10.07 1.69
CA ALA A 95 -7.68 -10.98 2.55
C ALA A 95 -7.19 -10.95 4.01
N ALA A 96 -5.86 -11.00 4.21
CA ALA A 96 -5.27 -10.92 5.55
C ALA A 96 -5.53 -9.56 6.21
N PHE A 97 -5.40 -8.47 5.46
CA PHE A 97 -5.56 -7.11 5.98
C PHE A 97 -7.01 -6.78 6.32
N VAL A 98 -7.98 -7.23 5.50
CA VAL A 98 -9.42 -7.06 5.79
C VAL A 98 -9.82 -7.82 7.06
N ALA A 99 -9.17 -8.94 7.37
CA ALA A 99 -9.40 -9.64 8.64
C ALA A 99 -8.88 -8.84 9.86
N GLU A 100 -7.84 -8.03 9.66
CA GLU A 100 -7.27 -7.16 10.70
C GLU A 100 -8.14 -5.92 10.95
N VAL A 101 -8.50 -5.18 9.90
CA VAL A 101 -9.33 -3.98 10.00
C VAL A 101 -10.75 -4.38 10.39
N LYS A 102 -11.30 -3.83 11.49
CA LYS A 102 -12.65 -4.19 11.98
C LYS A 102 -13.76 -3.25 11.52
N GLU A 103 -13.43 -2.00 11.23
CA GLU A 103 -14.39 -0.98 10.81
C GLU A 103 -15.00 -1.30 9.44
N ARG A 104 -16.31 -1.09 9.30
CA ARG A 104 -17.06 -1.41 8.09
C ARG A 104 -18.09 -0.32 7.78
N PRO A 105 -18.45 -0.13 6.50
CA PRO A 105 -17.88 -0.77 5.30
C PRO A 105 -16.47 -0.27 4.94
N LEU A 106 -15.74 -1.06 4.14
CA LEU A 106 -14.47 -0.64 3.52
C LEU A 106 -14.74 -0.26 2.06
N HIS A 107 -14.14 0.83 1.60
CA HIS A 107 -14.25 1.31 0.22
C HIS A 107 -12.89 1.33 -0.46
N ALA A 108 -12.87 1.01 -1.75
CA ALA A 108 -11.68 1.11 -2.58
C ALA A 108 -12.05 1.81 -3.88
N PHE A 109 -11.12 2.62 -4.40
CA PHE A 109 -11.24 3.24 -5.70
C PHE A 109 -10.19 2.65 -6.63
N VAL A 110 -10.61 2.34 -7.85
CA VAL A 110 -9.76 1.75 -8.87
C VAL A 110 -9.91 2.58 -10.13
N ALA A 111 -8.81 2.82 -10.84
CA ALA A 111 -8.84 3.49 -12.12
C ALA A 111 -9.70 2.70 -13.12
N LYS A 112 -10.51 3.38 -13.94
CA LYS A 112 -11.44 2.72 -14.88
C LYS A 112 -10.76 1.81 -15.91
N HIS A 113 -9.47 2.01 -16.17
CA HIS A 113 -8.69 1.28 -17.16
C HIS A 113 -7.92 0.09 -16.59
N ASN A 114 -8.11 -0.24 -15.30
CA ASN A 114 -7.56 -1.44 -14.68
C ASN A 114 -8.41 -2.67 -14.92
#